data_AF-A0A8J3PXX6-F1
#
_entry.id   AF-A0A8J3PXX6-F1
#
_cell.length_a   1.000
_cell.length_b   1.000
_cell.length_c   1.000
_cell.angle_alpha   90.00
_cell.angle_beta   90.00
_cell.angle_gamma   90.00
#
_symmetry.space_group_name_H-M   'P 1'
#
loop_
_entity.id
_entity.type
_entity.pdbx_description
1 polymer ?
#
loop_
_entity_poly.entity_id
_entity_poly.type
_entity_poly.pdbx_seq_one_letter_code
_entity_poly.pdbx_strand_id
1 'polypeptide(L)'
;MKRILACTALALVCITGCSAAGGADSPSPSPSQNNVQRLMTIGRQMAQCARTHGHPNFPDPVVNAEGDDIVFNLPGGNGDVKTVFRSLEGFPECKSLLNQMSDASPPRKSRPPRVGDPGPKDVPALRNLAKCLRQHGLPEWPDPKADGSFPLSGTPLQAEGKSNRIRTAMVACEQFWSGRILSS
;
A
#
# COMPACT_ATOMS: atom_id res chain seq x y z
N MET A 1 31.45 -16.69 -69.91
CA MET A 1 32.91 -16.71 -70.21
C MET A 1 33.64 -16.67 -68.87
N LYS A 2 34.18 -17.80 -68.38
CA LYS A 2 35.64 -18.16 -68.35
C LYS A 2 36.47 -17.12 -67.56
N ARG A 3 37.21 -17.36 -66.47
CA ARG A 3 37.93 -18.51 -65.82
C ARG A 3 38.19 -18.14 -64.33
N ILE A 4 37.97 -18.96 -63.29
CA ILE A 4 38.77 -20.03 -62.64
C ILE A 4 40.25 -19.70 -62.27
N LEU A 5 40.58 -20.05 -61.00
CA LEU A 5 41.87 -20.40 -60.33
C LEU A 5 42.76 -19.27 -59.80
N ALA A 6 43.50 -19.38 -58.69
CA ALA A 6 43.59 -20.25 -57.49
C ALA A 6 44.89 -19.87 -56.75
N CYS A 7 45.16 -20.53 -55.60
CA CYS A 7 46.46 -20.75 -54.92
C CYS A 7 46.75 -19.83 -53.71
N THR A 8 46.47 -20.30 -52.47
CA THR A 8 47.34 -21.08 -51.52
C THR A 8 48.12 -20.14 -50.59
N ALA A 9 48.31 -20.33 -49.28
CA ALA A 9 48.27 -21.48 -48.37
C ALA A 9 48.00 -20.95 -46.92
N LEU A 10 47.18 -21.62 -46.12
CA LEU A 10 47.56 -22.55 -45.03
C LEU A 10 48.38 -21.91 -43.88
N ALA A 11 47.70 -21.60 -42.77
CA ALA A 11 48.26 -21.75 -41.43
C ALA A 11 47.13 -22.02 -40.42
N LEU A 12 47.09 -23.26 -39.96
CA LEU A 12 46.30 -23.75 -38.84
C LEU A 12 46.85 -23.11 -37.54
N VAL A 13 46.01 -22.43 -36.77
CA VAL A 13 46.24 -22.25 -35.33
C VAL A 13 44.96 -22.60 -34.59
N CYS A 14 45.09 -23.61 -33.73
CA CYS A 14 44.03 -24.25 -32.98
C CYS A 14 44.01 -23.70 -31.54
N ILE A 15 42.79 -23.32 -31.11
CA ILE A 15 42.21 -23.47 -29.76
C ILE A 15 42.79 -22.59 -28.62
N THR A 16 41.95 -21.73 -28.04
CA THR A 16 41.42 -21.78 -26.65
C THR A 16 40.89 -20.40 -26.25
N GLY A 17 39.65 -20.38 -25.76
CA GLY A 17 38.91 -19.16 -25.47
C GLY A 17 39.33 -18.45 -24.19
N CYS A 18 39.08 -17.14 -24.17
CA CYS A 18 38.73 -16.37 -22.99
C CYS A 18 37.96 -15.12 -23.45
N SER A 19 36.71 -15.30 -23.87
CA SER A 19 35.75 -14.20 -23.91
C SER A 19 35.07 -14.16 -22.55
N ALA A 20 35.67 -13.44 -21.60
CA ALA A 20 34.97 -13.01 -20.39
C ALA A 20 34.00 -11.89 -20.78
N ALA A 21 32.91 -12.27 -21.44
CA ALA A 21 31.71 -11.46 -21.46
C ALA A 21 31.16 -11.47 -20.03
N GLY A 22 31.46 -10.42 -19.28
CA GLY A 22 30.77 -10.12 -18.03
C GLY A 22 29.33 -9.72 -18.33
N GLY A 23 28.51 -10.72 -18.69
CA GLY A 23 27.06 -10.60 -18.63
C GLY A 23 26.68 -10.50 -17.16
N ALA A 24 26.56 -9.28 -16.67
CA ALA A 24 25.87 -9.03 -15.41
C ALA A 24 24.40 -9.38 -15.65
N ASP A 25 24.02 -10.61 -15.30
CA ASP A 25 22.63 -10.97 -15.05
C ASP A 25 22.10 -9.98 -14.01
N SER A 26 21.38 -8.97 -14.49
CA SER A 26 20.67 -8.04 -13.62
C SER A 26 19.61 -8.86 -12.89
N PRO A 27 19.62 -8.92 -11.55
CA PRO A 27 18.57 -9.61 -10.83
C PRO A 27 17.23 -8.96 -11.22
N SER A 28 16.29 -9.77 -11.73
CA SER A 28 14.92 -9.30 -12.00
C SER A 28 14.37 -8.64 -10.75
N PRO A 29 13.90 -7.39 -10.82
CA PRO A 29 13.39 -6.69 -9.65
C PRO A 29 12.22 -7.49 -9.06
N SER A 30 12.25 -7.66 -7.75
CA SER A 30 11.17 -8.32 -7.02
C SER A 30 9.84 -7.60 -7.27
N PRO A 31 8.68 -8.27 -7.18
CA PRO A 31 7.37 -7.62 -7.35
C PRO A 31 7.19 -6.35 -6.49
N SER A 32 7.81 -6.31 -5.31
CA SER A 32 7.89 -5.14 -4.44
C SER A 32 8.67 -3.97 -5.05
N GLN A 33 9.81 -4.22 -5.70
CA GLN A 33 10.63 -3.19 -6.34
C GLN A 33 9.93 -2.55 -7.55
N ASN A 34 9.19 -3.35 -8.33
CA ASN A 34 8.37 -2.84 -9.43
C ASN A 34 7.24 -1.92 -8.93
N ASN A 35 6.62 -2.27 -7.79
CA ASN A 35 5.59 -1.44 -7.17
C ASN A 35 6.15 -0.13 -6.61
N VAL A 36 7.33 -0.16 -5.97
CA VAL A 36 8.00 1.06 -5.48
C VAL A 36 8.39 2.00 -6.62
N GLN A 37 8.89 1.49 -7.74
CA GLN A 37 9.18 2.33 -8.92
C GLN A 37 7.91 2.98 -9.50
N ARG A 38 6.80 2.25 -9.53
CA ARG A 38 5.50 2.78 -9.96
C ARG A 38 5.01 3.86 -9.00
N LEU A 39 5.05 3.59 -7.69
CA LEU A 39 4.72 4.55 -6.64
C LEU A 39 5.56 5.81 -6.74
N MET A 40 6.88 5.67 -6.90
CA MET A 40 7.79 6.80 -7.04
C MET A 40 7.47 7.67 -8.26
N THR A 41 7.04 7.05 -9.37
CA THR A 41 6.63 7.78 -10.58
C THR A 41 5.36 8.58 -10.35
N ILE A 42 4.32 7.93 -9.81
CA ILE A 42 3.05 8.60 -9.50
C ILE A 42 3.25 9.66 -8.42
N GLY A 43 4.07 9.38 -7.41
CA GLY A 43 4.35 10.29 -6.29
C GLY A 43 5.05 11.58 -6.73
N ARG A 44 5.95 11.53 -7.73
CA ARG A 44 6.51 12.75 -8.33
C ARG A 44 5.47 13.58 -9.07
N GLN A 45 4.58 12.93 -9.82
CA GLN A 45 3.47 13.62 -10.48
C GLN A 45 2.53 14.24 -9.45
N MET A 46 2.25 13.53 -8.36
CA MET A 46 1.49 14.07 -7.23
C MET A 46 2.16 15.30 -6.64
N ALA A 47 3.48 15.27 -6.42
CA ALA A 47 4.19 16.41 -5.87
C ALA A 47 4.12 17.64 -6.79
N GLN A 48 4.24 17.43 -8.09
CA GLN A 48 4.04 18.49 -9.09
C GLN A 48 2.61 19.03 -9.08
N CYS A 49 1.61 18.16 -8.95
CA CYS A 49 0.21 18.53 -8.81
C CYS A 49 0.00 19.39 -7.56
N ALA A 50 0.50 18.94 -6.41
CA ALA A 50 0.43 19.68 -5.15
C ALA A 50 1.03 21.08 -5.28
N ARG A 51 2.21 21.21 -5.90
CA ARG A 51 2.86 22.50 -6.14
C ARG A 51 2.06 23.42 -7.05
N THR A 52 1.43 22.86 -8.09
CA THR A 52 0.58 23.61 -9.02
C THR A 52 -0.72 24.10 -8.36
N HIS A 53 -1.23 23.34 -7.38
CA HIS A 53 -2.53 23.57 -6.74
C HIS A 53 -2.41 24.08 -5.29
N GLY A 54 -1.45 24.97 -5.03
CA GLY A 54 -1.40 25.76 -3.80
C GLY A 54 -0.40 25.29 -2.73
N HIS A 55 0.40 24.25 -3.00
CA HIS A 55 1.44 23.74 -2.10
C HIS A 55 2.84 23.83 -2.73
N PRO A 56 3.37 25.03 -3.01
CA PRO A 56 4.61 25.22 -3.78
C PRO A 56 5.84 24.56 -3.14
N ASN A 57 5.84 24.38 -1.82
CA ASN A 57 6.93 23.75 -1.07
C ASN A 57 6.68 22.26 -0.78
N PHE A 58 5.68 21.63 -1.42
CA PHE A 58 5.44 20.21 -1.23
C PHE A 58 6.68 19.42 -1.70
N PRO A 59 7.23 18.50 -0.90
CA PRO A 59 8.46 17.79 -1.25
C PRO A 59 8.22 16.72 -2.31
N ASP A 60 9.28 16.32 -3.00
CA ASP A 60 9.25 15.08 -3.78
C ASP A 60 9.27 13.87 -2.84
N PRO A 61 8.69 12.73 -3.25
CA PRO A 61 8.73 11.53 -2.43
C PRO A 61 10.16 10.96 -2.35
N VAL A 62 10.44 10.23 -1.27
CA VAL A 62 11.64 9.41 -1.12
C VAL A 62 11.23 7.99 -0.74
N VAL A 63 12.08 6.99 -1.02
CA VAL A 63 11.84 5.62 -0.57
C VAL A 63 12.05 5.56 0.95
N ASN A 64 11.19 4.83 1.67
CA ASN A 64 11.34 4.62 3.11
C ASN A 64 12.58 3.77 3.46
N ALA A 65 12.90 3.68 4.74
CA ALA A 65 14.05 2.90 5.21
C ALA A 65 13.91 1.39 4.91
N GLU A 66 12.68 0.90 4.87
CA GLU A 66 12.35 -0.50 4.59
C GLU A 66 12.44 -0.85 3.08
N GLY A 67 12.49 0.15 2.19
CA GLY A 67 12.63 -0.06 0.75
C GLY A 67 11.36 -0.54 0.05
N ASP A 68 10.20 -0.50 0.73
CA ASP A 68 8.94 -1.10 0.28
C ASP A 68 7.81 -0.07 0.02
N ASP A 69 8.02 1.21 0.36
CA ASP A 69 7.05 2.30 0.12
C ASP A 69 7.76 3.63 -0.14
N ILE A 70 6.98 4.65 -0.53
CA ILE A 70 7.44 6.03 -0.63
C ILE A 70 6.84 6.91 0.48
N VAL A 71 7.59 7.92 0.90
CA VAL A 71 7.18 8.89 1.92
C VAL A 71 7.41 10.33 1.45
N PHE A 72 6.57 11.23 1.91
CA PHE A 72 6.71 12.67 1.69
C PHE A 72 7.12 13.35 3.01
N ASN A 73 8.32 13.93 3.05
CA ASN A 73 8.89 14.49 4.27
C ASN A 73 8.48 15.96 4.46
N LEU A 74 7.33 16.19 5.12
CA LEU A 74 6.89 17.53 5.55
C LEU A 74 7.23 17.80 7.03
N PRO A 75 7.40 19.07 7.45
CA PRO A 75 7.71 19.42 8.84
C PRO A 75 6.71 18.88 9.88
N GLY A 76 5.39 18.87 9.59
CA GLY A 76 4.38 18.26 10.45
C GLY A 76 4.12 16.76 10.16
N GLY A 77 5.00 16.12 9.39
CA GLY A 77 4.94 14.70 9.07
C GLY A 77 3.67 14.28 8.33
N ASN A 78 3.18 13.07 8.63
CA ASN A 78 2.04 12.46 7.94
C ASN A 78 0.71 13.25 8.05
N GLY A 79 0.55 14.06 9.10
CA GLY A 79 -0.63 14.90 9.29
C GLY A 79 -0.75 15.98 8.21
N ASP A 80 0.38 16.58 7.84
CA ASP A 80 0.44 17.60 6.80
C ASP A 80 0.22 16.99 5.42
N VAL A 81 0.87 15.85 5.12
CA VAL A 81 0.65 15.11 3.86
C VAL A 81 -0.84 14.84 3.62
N LYS A 82 -1.55 14.33 4.64
CA LYS A 82 -2.99 14.04 4.56
C LYS A 82 -3.83 15.31 4.32
N THR A 83 -3.40 16.43 4.88
CA THR A 83 -4.11 17.70 4.73
C THR A 83 -3.90 18.28 3.34
N VAL A 84 -2.67 18.22 2.82
CA VAL A 84 -2.36 18.56 1.42
C VAL A 84 -3.20 17.69 0.47
N PHE A 85 -3.18 16.37 0.62
CA PHE A 85 -3.92 15.48 -0.29
C PHE A 85 -5.42 15.72 -0.26
N ARG A 86 -6.02 15.98 0.91
CA ARG A 86 -7.44 16.34 1.01
C ARG A 86 -7.77 17.63 0.26
N SER A 87 -6.89 18.64 0.34
CA SER A 87 -7.10 19.88 -0.42
C SER A 87 -7.03 19.68 -1.94
N LEU A 88 -6.37 18.60 -2.40
CA LEU A 88 -6.22 18.26 -3.80
C LEU A 88 -7.37 17.41 -4.37
N GLU A 89 -8.29 16.92 -3.53
CA GLU A 89 -9.43 16.08 -3.97
C GLU A 89 -10.40 16.82 -4.89
N GLY A 90 -10.40 18.16 -4.87
CA GLY A 90 -11.20 19.01 -5.75
C GLY A 90 -10.66 19.11 -7.19
N PHE A 91 -9.44 18.65 -7.44
CA PHE A 91 -8.80 18.70 -8.75
C PHE A 91 -8.77 17.29 -9.37
N PRO A 92 -9.52 17.01 -10.45
CA PRO A 92 -9.64 15.67 -11.03
C PRO A 92 -8.31 15.00 -11.39
N GLU A 93 -7.35 15.78 -11.89
CA GLU A 93 -6.00 15.38 -12.25
C GLU A 93 -5.21 14.89 -11.02
N CYS A 94 -5.21 15.67 -9.94
CA CYS A 94 -4.56 15.26 -8.69
C CYS A 94 -5.30 14.07 -8.08
N LYS A 95 -6.64 14.08 -8.10
CA LYS A 95 -7.46 12.98 -7.56
C LYS A 95 -7.18 11.65 -8.26
N SER A 96 -6.99 11.65 -9.58
CA SER A 96 -6.61 10.44 -10.32
C SER A 96 -5.26 9.89 -9.84
N LEU A 97 -4.28 10.76 -9.59
CA LEU A 97 -2.99 10.35 -9.05
C LEU A 97 -3.09 9.81 -7.61
N LEU A 98 -3.96 10.38 -6.76
CA LEU A 98 -4.24 9.85 -5.42
C LEU A 98 -4.79 8.42 -5.48
N ASN A 99 -5.72 8.16 -6.40
CA ASN A 99 -6.29 6.82 -6.59
C ASN A 99 -5.23 5.84 -7.08
N GLN A 100 -4.42 6.24 -8.08
CA GLN A 100 -3.35 5.41 -8.60
C GLN A 100 -2.29 5.04 -7.55
N MET A 101 -1.95 5.96 -6.64
CA MET A 101 -1.06 5.64 -5.52
C MET A 101 -1.70 4.63 -4.56
N SER A 102 -3.00 4.75 -4.27
CA SER A 102 -3.72 3.78 -3.44
C SER A 102 -3.73 2.39 -4.06
N ASP A 103 -3.81 2.29 -5.39
CA ASP A 103 -3.80 1.02 -6.12
C ASP A 103 -2.40 0.41 -6.25
N ALA A 104 -1.37 1.24 -6.32
CA ALA A 104 0.03 0.81 -6.42
C ALA A 104 0.66 0.48 -5.05
N SER A 105 0.10 1.01 -3.96
CA SER A 105 0.55 0.69 -2.60
C SER A 105 0.18 -0.76 -2.26
N PRO A 106 1.07 -1.54 -1.62
CA PRO A 106 0.80 -2.93 -1.31
C PRO A 106 -0.53 -3.06 -0.53
N PRO A 107 -1.32 -4.12 -0.80
CA PRO A 107 -2.63 -4.28 -0.17
C PRO A 107 -2.47 -4.25 1.36
N ARG A 108 -3.46 -3.67 2.06
CA ARG A 108 -3.44 -3.52 3.54
C ARG A 108 -3.07 -4.78 4.33
N LYS A 109 -3.22 -5.97 3.74
CA LYS A 109 -2.83 -7.27 4.31
C LYS A 109 -1.30 -7.44 4.47
N SER A 110 -0.50 -6.69 3.72
CA SER A 110 0.97 -6.79 3.72
C SER A 110 1.66 -5.88 4.74
N ARG A 111 0.94 -4.89 5.29
CA ARG A 111 1.52 -3.99 6.29
C ARG A 111 1.42 -4.67 7.67
N PRO A 112 2.49 -4.68 8.49
CA PRO A 112 2.38 -5.15 9.86
C PRO A 112 1.19 -4.48 10.56
N PRO A 113 0.36 -5.24 11.31
CA PRO A 113 -0.76 -4.68 12.06
C PRO A 113 -0.29 -3.48 12.88
N ARG A 114 -1.02 -2.36 12.83
CA ARG A 114 -0.64 -1.24 13.70
C ARG A 114 -0.81 -1.68 15.15
N VAL A 115 -0.01 -1.12 16.05
CA VAL A 115 -0.24 -1.31 17.49
C VAL A 115 -1.70 -0.93 17.81
N GLY A 116 -2.47 -1.88 18.32
CA GLY A 116 -3.90 -1.73 18.63
C GLY A 116 -4.88 -2.19 17.54
N ASP A 117 -4.41 -2.69 16.39
CA ASP A 117 -5.27 -3.44 15.46
C ASP A 117 -5.52 -4.86 15.99
N PRO A 118 -6.76 -5.36 15.94
CA PRO A 118 -7.09 -6.72 16.32
C PRO A 118 -6.44 -7.73 15.37
N GLY A 119 -5.93 -8.83 15.92
CA GLY A 119 -5.48 -9.99 15.16
C GLY A 119 -6.18 -11.28 15.60
N PRO A 120 -5.77 -12.44 15.05
CA PRO A 120 -6.37 -13.74 15.37
C PRO A 120 -6.39 -14.08 16.87
N LYS A 121 -5.38 -13.62 17.62
CA LYS A 121 -5.27 -13.80 19.07
C LYS A 121 -6.37 -13.05 19.86
N ASP A 122 -6.94 -12.00 19.28
CA ASP A 122 -7.90 -11.11 19.92
C ASP A 122 -9.36 -11.52 19.65
N VAL A 123 -9.59 -12.46 18.72
CA VAL A 123 -10.92 -12.95 18.33
C VAL A 123 -11.80 -13.38 19.51
N PRO A 124 -11.29 -14.06 20.57
CA PRO A 124 -12.12 -14.38 21.73
C PRO A 124 -12.68 -13.14 22.44
N ALA A 125 -11.86 -12.10 22.63
CA ALA A 125 -12.27 -10.84 23.25
C ALA A 125 -13.30 -10.10 22.37
N LEU A 126 -13.06 -10.07 21.06
CA LEU A 126 -13.97 -9.45 20.08
C LEU A 126 -15.33 -10.17 19.99
N ARG A 127 -15.38 -11.49 20.20
CA ARG A 127 -16.65 -12.23 20.31
C ARG A 127 -17.43 -11.83 21.57
N ASN A 128 -16.75 -11.59 22.69
CA ASN A 128 -17.41 -11.10 23.90
C ASN A 128 -17.92 -9.66 23.71
N LEU A 129 -17.13 -8.81 23.04
CA LEU A 129 -17.58 -7.49 22.60
C LEU A 129 -18.86 -7.61 21.76
N ALA A 130 -18.87 -8.42 20.70
CA ALA A 130 -20.05 -8.59 19.83
C ALA A 130 -21.29 -9.04 20.60
N LYS A 131 -21.15 -10.00 21.52
CA LYS A 131 -22.25 -10.44 22.39
C LYS A 131 -22.77 -9.30 23.25
N CYS A 132 -21.87 -8.54 23.88
CA CYS A 132 -22.25 -7.38 24.69
C CYS A 132 -22.97 -6.31 23.84
N LEU A 133 -22.44 -5.97 22.66
CA LEU A 133 -23.06 -4.98 21.77
C LEU A 133 -24.48 -5.39 21.36
N ARG A 134 -24.71 -6.67 21.08
CA ARG A 134 -26.05 -7.20 20.81
C ARG A 134 -26.99 -7.08 22.00
N GLN A 135 -26.49 -7.24 23.22
CA GLN A 135 -27.27 -7.01 24.45
C GLN A 135 -27.51 -5.53 24.74
N HIS A 136 -26.66 -4.64 24.22
CA HIS A 136 -26.69 -3.19 24.46
C HIS A 136 -27.20 -2.38 23.25
N GLY A 137 -28.18 -2.92 22.52
CA GLY A 137 -28.95 -2.16 21.53
C GLY A 137 -28.43 -2.20 20.10
N LEU A 138 -27.47 -3.08 19.79
CA LEU A 138 -26.99 -3.38 18.44
C LEU A 138 -27.22 -4.87 18.09
N PRO A 139 -28.47 -5.38 18.09
CA PRO A 139 -28.76 -6.79 17.85
C PRO A 139 -28.21 -7.32 16.51
N GLU A 140 -28.01 -6.44 15.53
CA GLU A 140 -27.46 -6.74 14.22
C GLU A 140 -25.91 -6.77 14.17
N TRP A 141 -25.22 -6.52 15.28
CA TRP A 141 -23.76 -6.53 15.31
C TRP A 141 -23.20 -7.94 15.04
N PRO A 142 -22.40 -8.14 13.97
CA PRO A 142 -21.93 -9.45 13.57
C PRO A 142 -20.80 -9.96 14.49
N ASP A 143 -20.55 -11.26 14.46
CA ASP A 143 -19.35 -11.83 15.07
C ASP A 143 -18.09 -11.52 14.21
N PRO A 144 -16.90 -11.44 14.82
CA PRO A 144 -15.66 -11.19 14.09
C PRO A 144 -15.23 -12.40 13.25
N LYS A 145 -14.57 -12.13 12.12
CA LYS A 145 -13.84 -13.10 11.29
C LYS A 145 -12.60 -13.62 12.02
N ALA A 146 -11.98 -14.67 11.48
CA ALA A 146 -10.77 -15.28 12.03
C ALA A 146 -9.55 -14.32 12.07
N ASP A 147 -9.56 -13.26 11.26
CA ASP A 147 -8.54 -12.21 11.25
C ASP A 147 -8.80 -11.08 12.26
N GLY A 148 -9.90 -11.14 13.03
CA GLY A 148 -10.28 -10.10 13.99
C GLY A 148 -11.08 -8.94 13.40
N SER A 149 -11.40 -8.96 12.10
CA SER A 149 -12.24 -7.94 11.47
C SER A 149 -13.74 -8.27 11.59
N PHE A 150 -14.59 -7.26 11.61
CA PHE A 150 -16.04 -7.41 11.56
C PHE A 150 -16.57 -7.21 10.14
N PRO A 151 -17.47 -8.08 9.63
CA PRO A 151 -18.10 -7.93 8.32
C PRO A 151 -19.20 -6.84 8.36
N LEU A 152 -18.80 -5.57 8.48
CA LEU A 152 -19.73 -4.45 8.53
C LEU A 152 -20.00 -3.88 7.14
N SER A 153 -19.13 -4.13 6.15
CA SER A 153 -19.31 -3.58 4.81
C SER A 153 -20.59 -4.12 4.16
N GLY A 154 -21.42 -3.24 3.63
CA GLY A 154 -22.73 -3.54 3.04
C GLY A 154 -23.86 -3.73 4.07
N THR A 155 -23.61 -3.52 5.37
CA THR A 155 -24.65 -3.63 6.41
C THR A 155 -25.28 -2.27 6.75
N PRO A 156 -26.48 -2.25 7.35
CA PRO A 156 -27.08 -1.02 7.87
C PRO A 156 -26.19 -0.28 8.88
N LEU A 157 -25.37 -1.02 9.65
CA LEU A 157 -24.40 -0.43 10.59
C LEU A 157 -23.34 0.41 9.89
N GLN A 158 -22.90 0.03 8.69
CA GLN A 158 -21.98 0.85 7.91
C GLN A 158 -22.64 2.15 7.44
N ALA A 159 -23.88 2.06 6.95
CA ALA A 159 -24.63 3.23 6.48
C ALA A 159 -24.92 4.22 7.62
N GLU A 160 -25.19 3.70 8.82
CA GLU A 160 -25.40 4.50 10.03
C GLU A 160 -24.11 5.19 10.53
N GLY A 161 -22.96 4.53 10.39
CA GLY A 161 -21.68 5.09 10.80
C GLY A 161 -21.55 5.27 12.32
N LYS A 162 -21.03 6.42 12.78
CA LYS A 162 -20.73 6.67 14.21
C LYS A 162 -21.91 7.30 14.96
N SER A 163 -23.03 6.60 15.05
CA SER A 163 -24.22 7.08 15.76
C SER A 163 -24.07 7.06 17.28
N ASN A 164 -24.98 7.74 17.97
CA ASN A 164 -25.03 7.73 19.43
C ASN A 164 -25.34 6.35 19.99
N ARG A 165 -26.24 5.56 19.37
CA ARG A 165 -26.53 4.20 19.85
C ARG A 165 -25.30 3.29 19.78
N ILE A 166 -24.51 3.41 18.69
CA ILE A 166 -23.26 2.66 18.55
C ILE A 166 -22.24 3.11 19.60
N ARG A 167 -22.05 4.42 19.78
CA ARG A 167 -21.11 4.94 20.79
C ARG A 167 -21.48 4.50 22.21
N THR A 168 -22.75 4.60 22.59
CA THR A 168 -23.22 4.21 23.91
C THR A 168 -23.01 2.72 24.17
N ALA A 169 -23.35 1.86 23.20
CA ALA A 169 -23.12 0.43 23.32
C ALA A 169 -21.62 0.10 23.44
N MET A 170 -20.77 0.76 22.64
CA MET A 170 -19.32 0.57 22.69
C MET A 170 -18.74 0.96 24.05
N VAL A 171 -19.18 2.07 24.65
CA VAL A 171 -18.75 2.48 26.01
C VAL A 171 -19.19 1.45 27.04
N ALA A 172 -20.43 0.97 26.99
CA ALA A 172 -20.92 -0.05 27.92
C ALA A 172 -20.15 -1.38 27.82
N CYS A 173 -19.55 -1.66 26.66
CA CYS A 173 -18.86 -2.91 26.37
C CYS A 173 -17.33 -2.78 26.34
N GLU A 174 -16.76 -1.64 26.74
CA GLU A 174 -15.32 -1.34 26.60
C GLU A 174 -14.43 -2.33 27.37
N GLN A 175 -14.94 -2.94 28.44
CA GLN A 175 -14.26 -3.97 29.23
C GLN A 175 -13.81 -5.18 28.40
N PHE A 176 -14.47 -5.45 27.27
CA PHE A 176 -14.13 -6.56 26.40
C PHE A 176 -13.10 -6.19 25.33
N TRP A 177 -13.08 -4.93 24.90
CA TRP A 177 -12.18 -4.46 23.85
C TRP A 177 -12.11 -2.93 23.81
N SER A 178 -10.90 -2.39 23.95
CA SER A 178 -10.61 -0.96 23.83
C SER A 178 -9.77 -0.60 22.59
N GLY A 179 -9.43 -1.61 21.77
CA GLY A 179 -8.67 -1.43 20.54
C GLY A 179 -9.51 -0.92 19.37
N ARG A 180 -8.88 -0.79 18.20
CA ARG A 180 -9.60 -0.38 16.98
C ARG A 180 -10.56 -1.49 16.54
N ILE A 181 -11.70 -1.10 15.96
CA ILE A 181 -12.59 -2.00 15.22
C ILE A 181 -12.21 -1.95 13.74
N LEU A 182 -11.86 -3.10 13.16
CA LEU A 182 -11.61 -3.22 11.73
C LEU A 182 -12.87 -3.70 11.02
N SER A 183 -13.29 -2.96 10.00
CA SER A 183 -14.38 -3.35 9.10
C SER A 183 -13.79 -4.08 7.89
N SER A 184 -14.42 -5.18 7.50
CA SER A 184 -14.13 -5.93 6.27
C SER A 184 -15.40 -6.25 5.47
#